data_AF-A0A804Q1A1-F1
#
_entry.id   AF-A0A804Q1A1-F1
#
_cell.length_a   1.000
_cell.length_b   1.000
_cell.length_c   1.000
_cell.angle_alpha   90.00
_cell.angle_beta   90.00
_cell.angle_gamma   90.00
#
_symmetry.space_group_name_H-M   'P 1'
#
loop_
_entity.id
_entity.type
_entity.pdbx_description
1 polymer ?
#
loop_
_entity_poly.entity_id
_entity_poly.type
_entity_poly.pdbx_seq_one_letter_code
_entity_poly.pdbx_strand_id
1 'polypeptide(L)'
;MTARSALDEVTDTGAFGRSPSTFRSSVSRDRWFPAVAGRYHLYVSYACPWASRCLAFLKLKGLDHAIGVTVVKPIFERTKGSDEHLGWVFPAAADDEPDAEPNPLNGAQSVRELYEIARSNYAGKPTVPVLWDKQLKTVVNNESSEIIRMLNDEFDGITRNPGLDLYPAHLRASIDEANELVYDAINNDVYKCGFAKKKDDFVLVPDLGSLTSIHDRWARELFYYLKGGQVDYGEEHSKACSHNRFGRIYHTGHYPVCYEHNPVHFVGHSAGAQVVRVLQQMLADKTAPAYESHPPLRLTRRETSHNSHLPRDESRPRLPRRHPRRDSHP
;
A
#
# COMPACT_ATOMS: atom_id res chain seq x y z
N MET A 1 -14.90 -24.53 11.66
CA MET A 1 -13.46 -24.55 11.32
C MET A 1 -12.88 -23.18 11.63
N THR A 2 -11.64 -23.12 12.11
CA THR A 2 -10.92 -21.86 12.35
C THR A 2 -10.57 -21.22 11.01
N ALA A 3 -10.77 -19.91 10.89
CA ALA A 3 -10.34 -19.17 9.70
C ALA A 3 -8.81 -19.10 9.63
N ARG A 4 -8.26 -18.96 8.42
CA ARG A 4 -6.81 -18.81 8.20
C ARG A 4 -6.38 -17.35 8.24
N SER A 5 -5.15 -17.11 8.68
CA SER A 5 -4.45 -15.83 8.74
C SER A 5 -3.20 -15.82 7.86
N ALA A 6 -2.57 -14.66 7.67
CA ALA A 6 -1.32 -14.56 6.90
C ALA A 6 -0.15 -15.34 7.54
N LEU A 7 -0.17 -15.52 8.86
CA LEU A 7 0.83 -16.33 9.57
C LEU A 7 0.75 -17.83 9.20
N ASP A 8 -0.42 -18.31 8.79
CA ASP A 8 -0.62 -19.69 8.34
C ASP A 8 -0.09 -19.93 6.92
N GLU A 9 0.35 -18.88 6.23
CA GLU A 9 0.93 -18.93 4.88
C GLU A 9 2.46 -19.06 4.91
N VAL A 10 3.06 -19.10 6.10
CA VAL A 10 4.49 -19.34 6.24
C VAL A 10 4.76 -20.84 6.20
N THR A 11 5.49 -21.29 5.19
CA THR A 11 5.83 -22.69 4.96
C THR A 11 6.75 -23.24 6.06
N ASP A 12 6.91 -24.57 6.09
CA ASP A 12 7.86 -25.23 6.98
C ASP A 12 9.32 -24.78 6.75
N THR A 13 9.64 -24.36 5.52
CA THR A 13 10.94 -23.76 5.18
C THR A 13 11.10 -22.34 5.69
N GLY A 14 10.04 -21.73 6.21
CA GLY A 14 10.01 -20.37 6.74
C GLY A 14 9.76 -19.28 5.70
N ALA A 15 9.43 -19.65 4.46
CA ALA A 15 9.09 -18.72 3.39
C ALA A 15 7.60 -18.39 3.42
N PHE A 16 7.24 -17.14 3.12
CA PHE A 16 5.84 -16.76 3.00
C PHE A 16 5.29 -17.08 1.60
N GLY A 17 4.28 -17.95 1.53
CA GLY A 17 3.60 -18.37 0.31
C GLY A 17 2.13 -17.93 0.32
N ARG A 18 1.83 -16.79 -0.33
CA ARG A 18 0.47 -16.23 -0.38
C ARG A 18 -0.52 -17.23 -1.02
N SER A 19 -1.59 -17.55 -0.30
CA SER A 19 -2.71 -18.32 -0.86
C SER A 19 -3.52 -17.49 -1.84
N PRO A 20 -3.99 -18.07 -2.96
CA PRO A 20 -4.81 -17.36 -3.92
C PRO A 20 -6.19 -16.98 -3.33
N SER A 21 -6.76 -15.90 -3.84
CA SER A 21 -8.15 -15.49 -3.62
C SER A 21 -9.12 -16.56 -4.13
N THR A 22 -10.23 -16.77 -3.42
CA THR A 22 -11.13 -17.92 -3.62
C THR A 22 -12.44 -17.59 -4.31
N PHE A 23 -12.93 -16.35 -4.19
CA PHE A 23 -14.13 -15.89 -4.90
C PHE A 23 -13.69 -15.14 -6.15
N ARG A 24 -14.02 -15.70 -7.31
CA ARG A 24 -13.49 -15.27 -8.63
C ARG A 24 -14.58 -15.07 -9.68
N SER A 25 -15.82 -14.84 -9.25
CA SER A 25 -16.90 -14.51 -10.19
C SER A 25 -16.70 -13.08 -10.70
N SER A 26 -17.25 -12.76 -11.87
CA SER A 26 -17.18 -11.42 -12.44
C SER A 26 -18.57 -10.78 -12.53
N VAL A 27 -18.60 -9.46 -12.31
CA VAL A 27 -19.69 -8.63 -12.82
C VAL A 27 -19.53 -8.62 -14.34
N SER A 28 -20.60 -8.90 -15.07
CA SER A 28 -20.65 -8.65 -16.52
C SER A 28 -22.09 -8.53 -16.97
N ARG A 29 -22.33 -7.77 -18.04
CA ARG A 29 -23.69 -7.49 -18.55
C ARG A 29 -24.52 -8.76 -18.85
N ASP A 30 -23.88 -9.86 -19.22
CA ASP A 30 -24.55 -11.08 -19.71
C ASP A 30 -24.55 -12.25 -18.71
N ARG A 31 -24.23 -12.00 -17.44
CA ARG A 31 -24.10 -13.07 -16.42
C ARG A 31 -24.94 -12.81 -15.18
N TRP A 32 -24.85 -13.77 -14.26
CA TRP A 32 -25.53 -13.80 -12.95
C TRP A 32 -25.35 -12.53 -12.10
N PHE A 33 -24.28 -11.78 -12.37
CA PHE A 33 -23.94 -10.51 -11.74
C PHE A 33 -23.93 -9.38 -12.80
N PRO A 34 -25.10 -8.82 -13.19
CA PRO A 34 -25.18 -7.70 -14.13
C PRO A 34 -24.74 -6.38 -13.50
N ALA A 35 -24.01 -5.55 -14.27
CA ALA A 35 -23.59 -4.22 -13.84
C ALA A 35 -24.79 -3.27 -13.66
N VAL A 36 -25.32 -3.18 -12.44
CA VAL A 36 -26.50 -2.37 -12.08
C VAL A 36 -26.18 -1.47 -10.88
N ALA A 37 -26.55 -0.19 -10.98
CA ALA A 37 -26.36 0.78 -9.91
C ALA A 37 -27.11 0.36 -8.65
N GLY A 38 -26.47 0.51 -7.49
CA GLY A 38 -27.06 0.21 -6.19
C GLY A 38 -27.12 -1.27 -5.83
N ARG A 39 -26.70 -2.22 -6.70
CA ARG A 39 -26.69 -3.66 -6.38
C ARG A 39 -25.47 -4.10 -5.57
N TYR A 40 -24.32 -3.51 -5.85
CA TYR A 40 -23.03 -3.96 -5.29
C TYR A 40 -22.59 -3.11 -4.10
N HIS A 41 -21.75 -3.72 -3.26
CA HIS A 41 -21.10 -3.07 -2.12
C HIS A 41 -19.64 -3.52 -2.02
N LEU A 42 -18.74 -2.62 -1.68
CA LEU A 42 -17.31 -2.90 -1.56
C LEU A 42 -16.87 -2.76 -0.11
N TYR A 43 -16.43 -3.86 0.50
CA TYR A 43 -15.82 -3.84 1.84
C TYR A 43 -14.31 -3.71 1.73
N VAL A 44 -13.74 -2.75 2.46
CA VAL A 44 -12.34 -2.34 2.33
C VAL A 44 -11.72 -2.00 3.67
N SER A 45 -10.39 -1.96 3.73
CA SER A 45 -9.64 -1.28 4.79
C SER A 45 -8.72 -0.26 4.14
N TYR A 46 -8.63 0.95 4.71
CA TYR A 46 -7.62 1.93 4.28
C TYR A 46 -6.19 1.47 4.56
N ALA A 47 -5.99 0.56 5.53
CA ALA A 47 -4.68 -0.03 5.78
C ALA A 47 -4.28 -1.07 4.71
N CYS A 48 -5.25 -1.62 3.95
CA CYS A 48 -4.99 -2.64 2.95
C CYS A 48 -4.71 -2.02 1.58
N PRO A 49 -3.53 -2.24 0.98
CA PRO A 49 -3.16 -1.69 -0.32
C PRO A 49 -3.92 -2.33 -1.48
N TRP A 50 -4.25 -3.62 -1.37
CA TRP A 50 -5.10 -4.33 -2.33
C TRP A 50 -6.51 -3.72 -2.37
N ALA A 51 -7.06 -3.36 -1.21
CA ALA A 51 -8.35 -2.71 -1.11
C ALA A 51 -8.30 -1.24 -1.54
N SER A 52 -7.21 -0.54 -1.20
CA SER A 52 -6.95 0.84 -1.63
C SER A 52 -6.92 0.98 -3.15
N ARG A 53 -6.41 -0.03 -3.86
CA ARG A 53 -6.46 -0.09 -5.33
C ARG A 53 -7.90 -0.06 -5.86
N CYS A 54 -8.79 -0.85 -5.27
CA CYS A 54 -10.20 -0.87 -5.65
C CYS A 54 -10.91 0.45 -5.32
N LEU A 55 -10.63 1.05 -4.15
CA LEU A 55 -11.10 2.38 -3.78
C LEU A 55 -10.68 3.44 -4.80
N ALA A 56 -9.41 3.42 -5.23
CA ALA A 56 -8.89 4.34 -6.23
C ALA A 56 -9.63 4.22 -7.57
N PHE A 57 -9.81 3.00 -8.08
CA PHE A 57 -10.58 2.76 -9.32
C PHE A 57 -12.04 3.21 -9.18
N LEU A 58 -12.68 2.88 -8.07
CA LEU A 58 -14.07 3.27 -7.80
C LEU A 58 -14.24 4.80 -7.82
N LYS A 59 -13.31 5.55 -7.21
CA LYS A 59 -13.33 7.02 -7.22
C LYS A 59 -12.93 7.61 -8.58
N LEU A 60 -11.89 7.10 -9.24
CA LEU A 60 -11.45 7.57 -10.56
C LEU A 60 -12.53 7.36 -11.63
N LYS A 61 -13.22 6.22 -11.60
CA LYS A 61 -14.38 5.94 -12.45
C LYS A 61 -15.67 6.62 -11.93
N GLY A 62 -15.65 7.39 -10.85
CA GLY A 62 -16.84 8.09 -10.34
C GLY A 62 -18.03 7.16 -10.05
N LEU A 63 -17.75 5.94 -9.56
CA LEU A 63 -18.73 4.88 -9.27
C LEU A 63 -19.21 4.89 -7.82
N ASP A 64 -18.75 5.83 -7.00
CA ASP A 64 -19.09 5.96 -5.58
C ASP A 64 -20.57 6.30 -5.31
N HIS A 65 -21.30 6.75 -6.33
CA HIS A 65 -22.76 6.90 -6.26
C HIS A 65 -23.53 5.61 -6.55
N ALA A 66 -22.88 4.61 -7.18
CA ALA A 66 -23.51 3.38 -7.67
C ALA A 66 -23.10 2.15 -6.86
N ILE A 67 -21.90 2.13 -6.28
CA ILE A 67 -21.37 1.03 -5.48
C ILE A 67 -21.13 1.57 -4.08
N GLY A 68 -21.86 1.01 -3.10
CA GLY A 68 -21.67 1.38 -1.70
C GLY A 68 -20.31 0.92 -1.18
N VAL A 69 -19.77 1.59 -0.17
CA VAL A 69 -18.48 1.26 0.44
C VAL A 69 -18.66 1.19 1.94
N THR A 70 -18.04 0.20 2.59
CA THR A 70 -17.90 0.17 4.04
C THR A 70 -16.45 -0.12 4.40
N VAL A 71 -15.93 0.66 5.33
CA VAL A 71 -14.54 0.59 5.79
C VAL A 71 -14.49 -0.13 7.14
N VAL A 72 -13.65 -1.16 7.23
CA VAL A 72 -13.36 -1.90 8.48
C VAL A 72 -12.32 -1.16 9.32
N LYS A 73 -12.23 -1.51 10.61
CA LYS A 73 -11.17 -1.00 11.48
C LYS A 73 -9.77 -1.28 10.90
N PRO A 74 -8.78 -0.40 11.13
CA PRO A 74 -7.43 -0.57 10.60
C PRO A 74 -6.64 -1.67 11.33
N ILE A 75 -7.01 -1.99 12.57
CA ILE A 75 -6.32 -2.96 13.43
C ILE A 75 -7.07 -4.28 13.41
N PHE A 76 -6.32 -5.39 13.32
CA PHE A 76 -6.91 -6.72 13.40
C PHE A 76 -7.41 -7.00 14.82
N GLU A 77 -8.68 -7.38 14.91
CA GLU A 77 -9.35 -7.75 16.15
C GLU A 77 -9.92 -9.16 16.05
N ARG A 78 -10.37 -9.69 17.18
CA ARG A 78 -10.95 -11.04 17.24
C ARG A 78 -12.22 -11.10 16.41
N THR A 79 -12.24 -12.00 15.43
CA THR A 79 -13.35 -12.12 14.47
C THR A 79 -14.54 -12.91 15.00
N LYS A 80 -14.33 -13.78 16.00
CA LYS A 80 -15.36 -14.55 16.69
C LYS A 80 -14.97 -14.80 18.14
N GLY A 81 -15.94 -14.78 19.05
CA GLY A 81 -15.71 -15.14 20.45
C GLY A 81 -15.34 -16.61 20.67
N SER A 82 -15.63 -17.49 19.71
CA SER A 82 -15.43 -18.94 19.81
C SER A 82 -14.01 -19.41 19.48
N ASP A 83 -13.14 -18.55 18.95
CA ASP A 83 -11.76 -18.88 18.64
C ASP A 83 -10.83 -17.67 18.80
N GLU A 84 -9.54 -17.87 18.53
CA GLU A 84 -8.48 -16.87 18.67
C GLU A 84 -8.17 -16.15 17.34
N HIS A 85 -8.98 -16.34 16.29
CA HIS A 85 -8.68 -15.78 14.97
C HIS A 85 -8.84 -14.25 14.97
N LEU A 86 -7.74 -13.54 14.68
CA LEU A 86 -7.69 -12.10 14.47
C LEU A 86 -7.84 -11.74 12.99
N GLY A 87 -8.59 -10.69 12.68
CA GLY A 87 -8.82 -10.24 11.31
C GLY A 87 -9.58 -8.93 11.24
N TRP A 88 -10.16 -8.65 10.09
CA TRP A 88 -10.91 -7.41 9.85
C TRP A 88 -12.27 -7.41 10.53
N VAL A 89 -12.50 -6.42 11.38
CA VAL A 89 -13.73 -6.25 12.18
C VAL A 89 -14.35 -4.88 11.89
N PHE A 90 -15.67 -4.80 11.92
CA PHE A 90 -16.40 -3.54 11.80
C PHE A 90 -16.50 -2.86 13.18
N PRO A 91 -16.45 -1.53 13.26
CA PRO A 91 -16.75 -0.83 14.51
C PRO A 91 -18.20 -1.09 14.94
N ALA A 92 -18.44 -1.09 16.26
CA ALA A 92 -19.77 -1.34 16.81
C ALA A 92 -20.64 -0.08 16.74
N ALA A 93 -20.03 1.09 16.91
CA ALA A 93 -20.63 2.41 16.73
C ALA A 93 -19.83 3.26 15.73
N ALA A 94 -20.46 4.30 15.16
CA ALA A 94 -19.83 5.14 14.14
C ALA A 94 -18.68 6.02 14.68
N ASP A 95 -18.62 6.22 16.00
CA ASP A 95 -17.62 6.99 16.71
C ASP A 95 -16.52 6.13 17.36
N ASP A 96 -16.61 4.78 17.26
CA ASP A 96 -15.61 3.87 17.83
C ASP A 96 -14.24 3.98 17.15
N GLU A 97 -14.22 4.18 15.83
CA GLU A 97 -12.99 4.21 15.02
C GLU A 97 -13.15 5.27 13.91
N PRO A 98 -12.29 6.30 13.87
CA PRO A 98 -12.33 7.31 12.83
C PRO A 98 -12.30 6.71 11.42
N ASP A 99 -13.16 7.22 10.54
CA ASP A 99 -13.28 6.81 9.13
C ASP A 99 -13.66 5.33 8.89
N ALA A 100 -14.00 4.57 9.94
CA ALA A 100 -14.60 3.25 9.85
C ALA A 100 -16.08 3.32 10.24
N GLU A 101 -16.92 2.48 9.63
CA GLU A 101 -18.36 2.52 9.83
C GLU A 101 -18.92 1.15 10.18
N PRO A 102 -19.94 1.07 11.07
CA PRO A 102 -20.66 -0.17 11.31
C PRO A 102 -21.21 -0.73 10.00
N ASN A 103 -21.11 -2.03 9.81
CA ASN A 103 -21.59 -2.66 8.59
C ASN A 103 -23.11 -2.51 8.46
N PRO A 104 -23.61 -1.80 7.42
CA PRO A 104 -25.03 -1.55 7.27
C PRO A 104 -25.80 -2.75 6.70
N LEU A 105 -25.11 -3.85 6.35
CA LEU A 105 -25.67 -4.98 5.62
C LEU A 105 -25.47 -6.30 6.38
N ASN A 106 -26.46 -7.18 6.30
CA ASN A 106 -26.37 -8.58 6.74
C ASN A 106 -26.09 -8.83 8.24
N GLY A 107 -25.89 -7.79 9.05
CA GLY A 107 -25.61 -7.91 10.49
C GLY A 107 -24.23 -8.49 10.83
N ALA A 108 -23.34 -8.64 9.84
CA ALA A 108 -22.01 -9.20 10.05
C ALA A 108 -21.12 -8.22 10.84
N GLN A 109 -20.49 -8.72 11.90
CA GLN A 109 -19.59 -7.96 12.79
C GLN A 109 -18.13 -8.03 12.31
N SER A 110 -17.79 -9.00 11.46
CA SER A 110 -16.45 -9.14 10.88
C SER A 110 -16.49 -9.52 9.40
N VAL A 111 -15.39 -9.29 8.68
CA VAL A 111 -15.25 -9.73 7.28
C VAL A 111 -15.33 -11.25 7.18
N ARG A 112 -14.85 -11.98 8.20
CA ARG A 112 -15.00 -13.43 8.27
C ARG A 112 -16.45 -13.87 8.14
N GLU A 113 -17.36 -13.22 8.86
CA GLU A 113 -18.78 -13.56 8.81
C GLU A 113 -19.38 -13.33 7.42
N LEU A 114 -18.93 -12.32 6.66
CA LEU A 114 -19.35 -12.15 5.26
C LEU A 114 -19.01 -13.37 4.39
N TYR A 115 -17.81 -13.93 4.57
CA TYR A 115 -17.37 -15.13 3.84
C TYR A 115 -18.17 -16.37 4.24
N GLU A 116 -18.51 -16.49 5.53
CA GLU A 116 -19.31 -17.59 6.05
C GLU A 116 -20.78 -17.51 5.59
N ILE A 117 -21.33 -16.29 5.45
CA ILE A 117 -22.64 -16.06 4.83
C ILE A 117 -22.60 -16.48 3.35
N ALA A 118 -21.56 -16.10 2.61
CA ALA A 118 -21.45 -16.40 1.19
C ALA A 118 -21.22 -17.89 0.88
N ARG A 119 -20.51 -18.61 1.77
CA ARG A 119 -20.25 -20.05 1.63
C ARG A 119 -20.16 -20.70 3.00
N SER A 120 -21.11 -21.58 3.30
CA SER A 120 -21.07 -22.40 4.51
C SER A 120 -19.79 -23.24 4.53
N ASN A 121 -19.10 -23.23 5.69
CA ASN A 121 -17.81 -23.90 5.91
C ASN A 121 -16.62 -23.32 5.10
N TYR A 122 -16.60 -22.02 4.84
CA TYR A 122 -15.39 -21.37 4.30
C TYR A 122 -14.17 -21.60 5.21
N ALA A 123 -13.11 -22.20 4.66
CA ALA A 123 -11.86 -22.53 5.37
C ALA A 123 -10.64 -21.77 4.80
N GLY A 124 -10.87 -20.68 4.07
CA GLY A 124 -9.83 -19.82 3.54
C GLY A 124 -9.50 -18.64 4.46
N LYS A 125 -8.78 -17.67 3.91
CA LYS A 125 -8.39 -16.44 4.60
C LYS A 125 -9.39 -15.32 4.24
N PRO A 126 -10.23 -14.86 5.20
CA PRO A 126 -11.10 -13.72 4.95
C PRO A 126 -10.27 -12.47 4.70
N THR A 127 -10.38 -11.92 3.49
CA THR A 127 -9.55 -10.80 3.02
C THR A 127 -10.43 -9.64 2.56
N VAL A 128 -9.85 -8.44 2.61
CA VAL A 128 -10.32 -7.26 1.87
C VAL A 128 -9.40 -7.02 0.67
N PRO A 129 -9.91 -6.53 -0.47
CA PRO A 129 -11.29 -6.08 -0.70
C PRO A 129 -12.30 -7.23 -0.86
N VAL A 130 -13.58 -6.96 -0.60
CA VAL A 130 -14.70 -7.85 -0.91
C VAL A 130 -15.70 -7.11 -1.77
N LEU A 131 -15.90 -7.56 -3.01
CA LEU A 131 -17.02 -7.11 -3.83
C LEU A 131 -18.23 -7.99 -3.52
N TRP A 132 -19.22 -7.39 -2.88
CA TRP A 132 -20.43 -8.04 -2.36
C TRP A 132 -21.65 -7.76 -3.25
N ASP A 133 -22.46 -8.79 -3.51
CA ASP A 133 -23.77 -8.65 -4.13
C ASP A 133 -24.85 -8.57 -3.03
N LYS A 134 -25.51 -7.42 -2.91
CA LYS A 134 -26.57 -7.20 -1.91
C LYS A 134 -27.84 -8.00 -2.20
N GLN A 135 -28.12 -8.31 -3.47
CA GLN A 135 -29.32 -9.06 -3.86
C GLN A 135 -29.17 -10.54 -3.54
N LEU A 136 -28.04 -11.13 -3.95
CA LEU A 136 -27.77 -12.55 -3.75
C LEU A 136 -27.10 -12.87 -2.40
N LYS A 137 -26.73 -11.84 -1.62
CA LYS A 137 -26.06 -11.95 -0.32
C LYS A 137 -24.83 -12.85 -0.39
N THR A 138 -23.96 -12.60 -1.37
CA THR A 138 -22.75 -13.39 -1.57
C THR A 138 -21.56 -12.54 -2.01
N VAL A 139 -20.36 -13.08 -1.84
CA VAL A 139 -19.13 -12.49 -2.37
C VAL A 139 -19.06 -12.79 -3.87
N VAL A 140 -19.04 -11.74 -4.68
CA VAL A 140 -18.80 -11.86 -6.12
C VAL A 140 -17.34 -12.19 -6.36
N ASN A 141 -16.46 -11.35 -5.81
CA ASN A 141 -15.03 -11.44 -6.04
C ASN A 141 -14.25 -10.88 -4.83
N ASN A 142 -13.10 -11.48 -4.52
CA ASN A 142 -12.16 -10.99 -3.51
C ASN A 142 -10.71 -10.84 -4.04
N GLU A 143 -10.54 -10.84 -5.35
CA GLU A 143 -9.29 -10.60 -6.06
C GLU A 143 -9.24 -9.14 -6.53
N SER A 144 -8.41 -8.34 -5.85
CA SER A 144 -8.30 -6.90 -6.15
C SER A 144 -7.94 -6.60 -7.61
N SER A 145 -7.10 -7.43 -8.23
CA SER A 145 -6.67 -7.23 -9.62
C SER A 145 -7.81 -7.44 -10.63
N GLU A 146 -8.74 -8.35 -10.35
CA GLU A 146 -9.92 -8.57 -11.20
C GLU A 146 -11.01 -7.53 -10.92
N ILE A 147 -11.22 -7.19 -9.65
CA ILE A 147 -12.23 -6.18 -9.24
C ILE A 147 -11.96 -4.86 -9.96
N ILE A 148 -10.70 -4.40 -10.02
CA ILE A 148 -10.41 -3.15 -10.72
C ILE A 148 -10.67 -3.20 -12.22
N ARG A 149 -10.52 -4.36 -12.88
CA ARG A 149 -10.86 -4.53 -14.30
C ARG A 149 -12.37 -4.45 -14.51
N MET A 150 -13.15 -5.09 -13.62
CA MET A 150 -14.61 -4.97 -13.65
C MET A 150 -15.07 -3.52 -13.43
N LEU A 151 -14.48 -2.82 -12.46
CA LEU A 151 -14.78 -1.40 -12.22
C LEU A 151 -14.40 -0.51 -13.41
N ASN A 152 -13.35 -0.88 -14.16
CA ASN A 152 -12.90 -0.13 -15.32
C ASN A 152 -13.86 -0.26 -16.51
N ASP A 153 -14.36 -1.45 -16.82
CA ASP A 153 -15.07 -1.71 -18.10
C ASP A 153 -16.58 -1.97 -17.91
N GLU A 154 -16.95 -2.81 -16.95
CA GLU A 154 -18.30 -3.40 -16.90
C GLU A 154 -19.36 -2.37 -16.49
N PHE A 155 -18.97 -1.37 -15.71
CA PHE A 155 -19.84 -0.28 -15.24
C PHE A 155 -19.83 0.96 -16.14
N ASP A 156 -19.30 0.88 -17.36
CA ASP A 156 -19.22 2.03 -18.28
C ASP A 156 -20.57 2.67 -18.63
N GLY A 157 -21.68 1.93 -18.51
CA GLY A 157 -23.03 2.48 -18.69
C GLY A 157 -23.54 3.32 -17.51
N ILE A 158 -22.84 3.32 -16.37
CA ILE A 158 -23.29 3.92 -15.09
C ILE A 158 -22.26 4.92 -14.53
N THR A 159 -20.99 4.74 -14.87
CA THR A 159 -19.89 5.64 -14.46
C THR A 159 -20.15 7.10 -14.82
N ARG A 160 -19.68 8.01 -13.94
CA ARG A 160 -19.64 9.46 -14.24
C ARG A 160 -18.49 9.86 -15.16
N ASN A 161 -17.53 8.95 -15.39
CA ASN A 161 -16.32 9.18 -16.20
C ASN A 161 -16.18 8.10 -17.31
N PRO A 162 -17.14 7.98 -18.25
CA PRO A 162 -17.15 6.89 -19.24
C PRO A 162 -16.00 6.94 -20.25
N GLY A 163 -15.36 8.10 -20.44
CA GLY A 163 -14.19 8.23 -21.32
C GLY A 163 -12.86 7.83 -20.67
N LEU A 164 -12.85 7.55 -19.36
CA LEU A 164 -11.65 7.15 -18.65
C LEU A 164 -11.47 5.64 -18.70
N ASP A 165 -10.48 5.20 -19.47
CA ASP A 165 -10.03 3.81 -19.53
C ASP A 165 -8.62 3.69 -18.92
N LEU A 166 -8.52 3.01 -17.77
CA LEU A 166 -7.27 2.77 -17.04
C LEU A 166 -6.55 1.49 -17.53
N TYR A 167 -7.08 0.81 -18.55
CA TYR A 167 -6.51 -0.38 -19.15
C TYR A 167 -6.74 -0.45 -20.68
N PRO A 168 -6.33 0.60 -21.42
CA PRO A 168 -6.64 0.72 -22.84
C PRO A 168 -5.93 -0.35 -23.66
N ALA A 169 -6.64 -0.88 -24.65
CA ALA A 169 -6.22 -2.03 -25.45
C ALA A 169 -4.77 -1.94 -25.97
N HIS A 170 -4.35 -0.75 -26.42
CA HIS A 170 -3.02 -0.51 -27.00
C HIS A 170 -1.87 -0.49 -25.98
N LEU A 171 -2.15 -0.42 -24.67
CA LEU A 171 -1.14 -0.44 -23.60
C LEU A 171 -1.18 -1.71 -22.75
N ARG A 172 -2.15 -2.62 -22.96
CA ARG A 172 -2.38 -3.78 -22.08
C ARG A 172 -1.13 -4.62 -21.85
N ALA A 173 -0.42 -4.98 -22.93
CA ALA A 173 0.79 -5.79 -22.84
C ALA A 173 1.86 -5.14 -21.95
N SER A 174 2.12 -3.84 -22.14
CA SER A 174 3.09 -3.11 -21.31
C SER A 174 2.62 -2.95 -19.87
N ILE A 175 1.32 -2.77 -19.64
CA ILE A 175 0.73 -2.69 -18.30
C ILE A 175 0.88 -4.04 -17.58
N ASP A 176 0.62 -5.15 -18.26
CA ASP A 176 0.67 -6.48 -17.66
C ASP A 176 2.11 -6.89 -17.34
N GLU A 177 3.06 -6.64 -18.25
CA GLU A 177 4.49 -6.85 -18.00
C GLU A 177 4.98 -6.05 -16.79
N ALA A 178 4.63 -4.76 -16.71
CA ALA A 178 4.99 -3.92 -15.57
C ALA A 178 4.33 -4.41 -14.27
N ASN A 179 3.06 -4.84 -14.33
CA ASN A 179 2.34 -5.34 -13.16
C ASN A 179 2.93 -6.63 -12.61
N GLU A 180 3.35 -7.56 -13.47
CA GLU A 180 3.99 -8.81 -13.05
C GLU A 180 5.28 -8.51 -12.27
N LEU A 181 6.15 -7.68 -12.84
CA LEU A 181 7.41 -7.29 -12.20
C LEU A 181 7.18 -6.57 -10.86
N VAL A 182 6.27 -5.59 -10.84
CA VAL A 182 5.96 -4.82 -9.62
C VAL A 182 5.27 -5.68 -8.56
N TYR A 183 4.41 -6.61 -8.96
CA TYR A 183 3.76 -7.52 -8.03
C TYR A 183 4.77 -8.42 -7.33
N ASP A 184 5.62 -9.11 -8.10
CA ASP A 184 6.53 -10.10 -7.54
C ASP A 184 7.70 -9.50 -6.78
N ALA A 185 8.28 -8.40 -7.30
CA ALA A 185 9.48 -7.79 -6.75
C ALA A 185 9.22 -6.70 -5.71
N ILE A 186 7.99 -6.16 -5.62
CA ILE A 186 7.68 -5.06 -4.69
C ILE A 186 6.45 -5.37 -3.85
N ASN A 187 5.26 -5.46 -4.47
CA ASN A 187 4.00 -5.51 -3.72
C ASN A 187 3.89 -6.75 -2.83
N ASN A 188 4.30 -7.91 -3.34
CA ASN A 188 4.29 -9.14 -2.57
C ASN A 188 5.61 -9.35 -1.81
N ASP A 189 6.73 -8.84 -2.33
CA ASP A 189 8.06 -9.08 -1.76
C ASP A 189 8.23 -8.47 -0.37
N VAL A 190 7.67 -7.29 -0.13
CA VAL A 190 7.61 -6.70 1.23
C VAL A 190 6.94 -7.62 2.26
N TYR A 191 5.95 -8.42 1.85
CA TYR A 191 5.35 -9.43 2.72
C TYR A 191 6.23 -10.66 2.84
N LYS A 192 6.94 -11.05 1.77
CA LYS A 192 7.91 -12.16 1.84
C LYS A 192 9.00 -11.84 2.85
N CYS A 193 9.60 -10.65 2.78
CA CYS A 193 10.58 -10.19 3.76
C CYS A 193 9.97 -10.07 5.16
N GLY A 194 8.76 -9.49 5.25
CA GLY A 194 8.11 -9.22 6.53
C GLY A 194 7.70 -10.47 7.32
N PHE A 195 7.23 -11.51 6.63
CA PHE A 195 6.75 -12.75 7.25
C PHE A 195 7.77 -13.90 7.21
N ALA A 196 8.90 -13.74 6.53
CA ALA A 196 9.94 -14.76 6.52
C ALA A 196 10.47 -15.03 7.94
N LYS A 197 10.56 -16.31 8.32
CA LYS A 197 11.17 -16.71 9.60
C LYS A 197 12.68 -16.49 9.62
N LYS A 198 13.32 -16.66 8.45
CA LYS A 198 14.75 -16.36 8.27
C LYS A 198 14.86 -14.95 7.72
N LYS A 199 15.43 -14.05 8.51
CA LYS A 199 15.74 -12.69 8.06
C LYS A 199 17.07 -12.70 7.31
N ASP A 200 17.14 -11.93 6.24
CA ASP A 200 18.38 -11.60 5.56
C ASP A 200 19.09 -10.51 6.37
N ASP A 201 20.40 -10.65 6.60
CA ASP A 201 21.19 -9.70 7.39
C ASP A 201 21.21 -8.29 6.78
N PHE A 202 20.95 -8.16 5.48
CA PHE A 202 20.86 -6.89 4.76
C PHE A 202 19.44 -6.31 4.72
N VAL A 203 18.42 -7.08 5.12
CA VAL A 203 17.01 -6.66 5.06
C VAL A 203 16.46 -6.49 6.47
N LEU A 204 16.43 -5.23 6.92
CA LEU A 204 15.80 -4.86 8.18
C LEU A 204 14.28 -4.73 8.00
N VAL A 205 13.52 -5.52 8.76
CA VAL A 205 12.06 -5.41 8.86
C VAL A 205 11.73 -4.86 10.25
N PRO A 206 11.56 -3.53 10.40
CA PRO A 206 11.26 -2.90 11.67
C PRO A 206 9.81 -3.17 12.11
N ASP A 207 9.63 -3.60 13.36
CA ASP A 207 8.33 -3.65 14.03
C ASP A 207 8.16 -2.38 14.89
N LEU A 208 7.35 -1.45 14.38
CA LEU A 208 7.13 -0.12 14.96
C LEU A 208 5.81 -0.03 15.76
N GLY A 209 5.12 -1.16 15.96
CA GLY A 209 3.83 -1.21 16.64
C GLY A 209 2.65 -0.60 15.86
N SER A 210 1.44 -0.87 16.36
CA SER A 210 0.16 -0.69 15.64
C SER A 210 -0.67 0.54 16.02
N LEU A 211 -0.20 1.41 16.92
CA LEU A 211 -1.10 2.30 17.68
C LEU A 211 -0.85 3.83 17.59
N THR A 212 -0.12 4.37 16.61
CA THR A 212 -0.04 5.86 16.51
C THR A 212 0.14 6.39 15.07
N SER A 213 0.16 7.73 14.96
CA SER A 213 0.25 8.50 13.71
C SER A 213 1.49 8.15 12.87
N ILE A 214 1.39 8.35 11.55
CA ILE A 214 2.50 8.19 10.59
C ILE A 214 3.73 9.03 11.02
N HIS A 215 3.48 10.22 11.59
CA HIS A 215 4.53 11.13 12.04
C HIS A 215 5.23 10.62 13.31
N ASP A 216 4.46 10.22 14.33
CA ASP A 216 4.99 9.87 15.65
C ASP A 216 5.73 8.55 15.66
N ARG A 217 5.00 7.44 15.60
CA ARG A 217 5.69 6.16 15.73
C ARG A 217 6.46 5.88 14.48
N TRP A 218 5.83 6.00 13.34
CA TRP A 218 6.46 5.34 12.21
C TRP A 218 7.67 6.08 11.68
N ALA A 219 7.62 7.41 11.50
CA ALA A 219 8.80 8.12 11.05
C ALA A 219 9.86 8.26 12.16
N ARG A 220 9.46 8.66 13.38
CA ARG A 220 10.44 8.86 14.47
C ARG A 220 10.91 7.57 15.11
N GLU A 221 10.04 6.61 15.47
CA GLU A 221 10.55 5.31 15.96
C GLU A 221 11.40 4.62 14.89
N LEU A 222 11.10 4.73 13.59
CA LEU A 222 11.99 4.19 12.54
C LEU A 222 13.38 4.84 12.54
N PHE A 223 13.45 6.16 12.71
CA PHE A 223 14.73 6.85 12.83
C PHE A 223 15.56 6.30 14.01
N TYR A 224 14.95 6.22 15.20
CA TYR A 224 15.62 5.71 16.40
C TYR A 224 15.83 4.20 16.38
N TYR A 225 15.01 3.43 15.67
CA TYR A 225 15.25 2.01 15.40
C TYR A 225 16.55 1.82 14.63
N LEU A 226 16.80 2.65 13.61
CA LEU A 226 18.02 2.58 12.82
C LEU A 226 19.23 3.12 13.58
N LYS A 227 19.10 4.28 14.22
CA LYS A 227 20.23 4.97 14.88
C LYS A 227 20.52 4.51 16.31
N GLY A 228 19.51 4.04 17.02
CA GLY A 228 19.55 3.91 18.47
C GLY A 228 19.19 5.23 19.17
N GLY A 229 18.97 5.17 20.47
CA GLY A 229 18.58 6.28 21.32
C GLY A 229 17.15 6.17 21.86
N GLN A 230 16.78 7.14 22.70
CA GLN A 230 15.41 7.28 23.18
C GLN A 230 14.58 8.04 22.14
N VAL A 231 13.44 7.48 21.76
CA VAL A 231 12.51 8.13 20.84
C VAL A 231 12.02 9.43 21.45
N ASP A 232 12.25 10.55 20.77
CA ASP A 232 11.69 11.86 21.10
C ASP A 232 10.67 12.25 20.01
N TYR A 233 9.39 12.25 20.37
CA TYR A 233 8.28 12.67 19.51
C TYR A 233 8.16 14.18 19.36
N GLY A 234 9.04 14.96 19.98
CA GLY A 234 9.06 16.42 19.92
C GLY A 234 8.03 17.03 20.87
N GLU A 235 8.45 18.04 21.63
CA GLU A 235 7.61 18.63 22.69
C GLU A 235 6.33 19.29 22.15
N GLU A 236 6.44 20.10 21.09
CA GLU A 236 5.31 20.81 20.50
C GLU A 236 4.25 19.86 19.96
N HIS A 237 4.69 18.87 19.17
CA HIS A 237 3.82 17.83 18.64
C HIS A 237 3.14 17.02 19.77
N SER A 238 3.91 16.60 20.78
CA SER A 238 3.38 15.81 21.89
C SER A 238 2.33 16.57 22.70
N LYS A 239 2.48 17.89 22.86
CA LYS A 239 1.46 18.76 23.45
C LYS A 239 0.23 18.89 22.56
N ALA A 240 0.42 19.10 21.26
CA ALA A 240 -0.68 19.25 20.30
C ALA A 240 -1.52 17.97 20.18
N CYS A 241 -0.89 16.80 20.24
CA CYS A 241 -1.54 15.50 20.09
C CYS A 241 -1.79 14.77 21.43
N SER A 242 -1.58 15.44 22.58
CA SER A 242 -1.86 14.92 23.92
C SER A 242 -1.24 13.54 24.23
N HIS A 243 0.04 13.35 23.93
CA HIS A 243 0.77 12.12 24.29
C HIS A 243 2.14 12.42 24.91
N ASN A 244 2.80 11.38 25.43
CA ASN A 244 4.13 11.51 26.01
C ASN A 244 5.15 11.93 24.95
N ARG A 245 6.08 12.82 25.33
CA ARG A 245 7.19 13.25 24.48
C ARG A 245 8.18 12.15 24.18
N PHE A 246 8.49 11.32 25.17
CA PHE A 246 9.50 10.28 25.02
C PHE A 246 8.85 8.90 24.89
N GLY A 247 9.39 8.11 23.96
CA GLY A 247 8.94 6.77 23.63
C GLY A 247 9.93 5.68 24.02
N ARG A 248 9.94 4.59 23.23
CA ARG A 248 10.84 3.45 23.43
C ARG A 248 12.31 3.87 23.39
N ILE A 249 13.15 3.12 24.10
CA ILE A 249 14.60 3.27 24.05
C ILE A 249 15.15 2.13 23.19
N TYR A 250 15.82 2.50 22.10
CA TYR A 250 16.60 1.60 21.27
C TYR A 250 18.06 1.67 21.74
N HIS A 251 18.47 0.81 22.66
CA HIS A 251 19.83 0.84 23.23
C HIS A 251 20.94 0.75 22.16
N THR A 252 20.69 -0.02 21.11
CA THR A 252 21.56 -0.16 19.95
C THR A 252 20.74 0.09 18.69
N GLY A 253 21.22 0.97 17.83
CA GLY A 253 20.64 1.12 16.49
C GLY A 253 20.84 -0.13 15.66
N HIS A 254 19.84 -0.52 14.87
CA HIS A 254 19.95 -1.64 13.95
C HIS A 254 20.84 -1.34 12.74
N TYR A 255 21.13 -0.06 12.46
CA TYR A 255 22.08 0.35 11.44
C TYR A 255 22.77 1.68 11.83
N PRO A 256 23.67 1.69 12.84
CA PRO A 256 24.18 2.91 13.43
C PRO A 256 25.31 3.57 12.62
N VAL A 257 25.66 3.07 11.43
CA VAL A 257 26.77 3.54 10.61
C VAL A 257 26.51 4.92 9.96
N CYS A 258 27.58 5.54 9.45
CA CYS A 258 27.49 6.76 8.65
C CYS A 258 26.78 6.48 7.33
N TYR A 259 25.57 7.01 7.18
CA TYR A 259 24.69 6.73 6.05
C TYR A 259 25.12 7.41 4.74
N GLU A 260 25.98 8.43 4.82
CA GLU A 260 26.48 9.13 3.64
C GLU A 260 27.36 8.23 2.76
N HIS A 261 28.05 7.27 3.40
CA HIS A 261 28.85 6.25 2.71
C HIS A 261 28.15 4.88 2.63
N ASN A 262 27.00 4.73 3.31
CA ASN A 262 26.22 3.50 3.36
C ASN A 262 24.72 3.83 3.29
N PRO A 263 24.18 4.16 2.10
CA PRO A 263 22.81 4.59 1.96
C PRO A 263 21.84 3.45 2.30
N VAL A 264 20.79 3.78 3.06
CA VAL A 264 19.69 2.85 3.35
C VAL A 264 18.61 3.04 2.29
N HIS A 265 18.25 1.94 1.62
CA HIS A 265 17.12 1.90 0.71
C HIS A 265 15.86 1.51 1.48
N PHE A 266 14.86 2.38 1.46
CA PHE A 266 13.58 2.09 2.08
C PHE A 266 12.58 1.62 1.04
N VAL A 267 12.00 0.45 1.28
CA VAL A 267 10.89 -0.09 0.50
C VAL A 267 9.69 -0.17 1.43
N GLY A 268 8.72 0.70 1.20
CA GLY A 268 7.49 0.77 1.99
C GLY A 268 6.29 0.31 1.18
N HIS A 269 5.39 -0.45 1.80
CA HIS A 269 4.12 -0.86 1.22
C HIS A 269 2.94 -0.36 2.05
N SER A 270 1.88 0.08 1.39
CA SER A 270 0.72 0.72 2.04
C SER A 270 1.17 1.90 2.92
N ALA A 271 0.71 1.93 4.16
CA ALA A 271 1.07 2.86 5.20
C ALA A 271 2.59 3.06 5.35
N GLY A 272 3.39 1.98 5.19
CA GLY A 272 4.86 2.04 5.22
C GLY A 272 5.48 2.94 4.16
N ALA A 273 4.83 3.15 3.01
CA ALA A 273 5.32 4.10 2.01
C ALA A 273 5.21 5.56 2.50
N GLN A 274 4.12 5.88 3.21
CA GLN A 274 3.93 7.22 3.79
C GLN A 274 4.95 7.49 4.90
N VAL A 275 5.29 6.48 5.69
CA VAL A 275 6.34 6.55 6.72
C VAL A 275 7.66 7.00 6.13
N VAL A 276 8.10 6.30 5.09
CA VAL A 276 9.37 6.56 4.41
C VAL A 276 9.39 7.97 3.85
N ARG A 277 8.28 8.42 3.26
CA ARG A 277 8.14 9.78 2.73
C ARG A 277 8.23 10.83 3.84
N VAL A 278 7.54 10.64 4.95
CA VAL A 278 7.58 11.57 6.09
C VAL A 278 8.97 11.61 6.72
N LEU A 279 9.60 10.45 6.94
CA LEU A 279 10.98 10.38 7.42
C LEU A 279 11.94 11.13 6.48
N GLN A 280 11.81 10.93 5.17
CA GLN A 280 12.61 11.63 4.18
C GLN A 280 12.44 13.15 4.29
N GLN A 281 11.21 13.62 4.43
CA GLN A 281 10.91 15.03 4.59
C GLN A 281 11.52 15.59 5.88
N MET A 282 11.37 14.91 7.02
CA MET A 282 11.93 15.33 8.30
C MET A 282 13.46 15.43 8.29
N LEU A 283 14.12 14.51 7.58
CA LEU A 283 15.57 14.52 7.40
C LEU A 283 16.03 15.68 6.51
N ALA A 284 15.27 15.99 5.45
CA ALA A 284 15.55 17.11 4.56
C ALA A 284 15.35 18.47 5.24
N ASP A 285 14.27 18.60 6.01
CA ASP A 285 13.90 19.83 6.73
C ASP A 285 14.73 20.04 8.01
N LYS A 286 15.60 19.08 8.35
CA LYS A 286 16.43 19.12 9.57
C LYS A 286 15.63 19.12 10.87
N THR A 287 14.38 18.65 10.82
CA THR A 287 13.44 18.60 11.95
C THR A 287 13.46 17.25 12.67
N ALA A 288 14.26 16.29 12.19
CA ALA A 288 14.58 15.09 12.94
C ALA A 288 15.35 15.47 14.24
N PRO A 289 14.99 14.93 15.42
CA PRO A 289 15.47 15.44 16.72
C PRO A 289 16.99 15.37 16.95
N ALA A 290 17.74 14.70 16.07
CA ALA A 290 19.19 14.54 16.15
C ALA A 290 19.94 15.16 14.96
N TYR A 291 19.31 16.06 14.18
CA TYR A 291 19.99 16.68 13.04
C TYR A 291 21.24 17.49 13.45
N GLU A 292 21.22 18.12 14.63
CA GLU A 292 22.33 18.99 15.07
C GLU A 292 23.60 18.24 15.45
N SER A 293 23.53 16.95 15.80
CA SER A 293 24.71 16.23 16.27
C SER A 293 25.57 15.63 15.16
N HIS A 294 25.00 15.16 14.02
CA HIS A 294 25.77 14.58 12.90
C HIS A 294 24.99 14.65 11.56
N PRO A 295 25.66 14.82 10.39
CA PRO A 295 25.01 15.12 9.10
C PRO A 295 24.07 13.99 8.58
N PRO A 296 23.10 14.31 7.70
CA PRO A 296 21.89 13.53 7.52
C PRO A 296 22.02 12.26 6.66
N LEU A 297 21.07 11.35 6.88
CA LEU A 297 20.67 10.27 5.96
C LEU A 297 20.41 10.84 4.56
N ARG A 298 21.34 10.65 3.62
CA ARG A 298 21.06 10.87 2.18
C ARG A 298 20.28 9.68 1.64
N LEU A 299 18.96 9.86 1.54
CA LEU A 299 18.08 8.97 0.79
C LEU A 299 18.34 9.16 -0.70
N THR A 300 18.90 8.15 -1.36
CA THR A 300 19.10 8.19 -2.82
C THR A 300 17.74 8.14 -3.51
N ARG A 301 17.28 9.28 -4.02
CA ARG A 301 16.26 9.32 -5.06
C ARG A 301 16.95 8.85 -6.35
N ARG A 302 16.67 7.61 -6.80
CA ARG A 302 16.99 7.25 -8.20
C ARG A 302 16.01 8.03 -9.09
N GLU A 303 16.35 9.28 -9.38
CA GLU A 303 15.91 9.88 -10.64
C GLU A 303 16.70 9.16 -11.72
N THR A 304 16.02 8.33 -12.50
CA THR A 304 16.51 7.89 -13.80
C THR A 304 16.59 9.13 -14.69
N SER A 305 17.61 9.96 -14.48
CA SER A 305 18.07 10.84 -15.53
C SER A 305 18.51 9.91 -16.67
N HIS A 306 17.69 9.85 -17.71
CA HIS A 306 18.17 9.54 -19.05
C HIS A 306 19.13 10.66 -19.42
N ASN A 307 20.33 10.63 -18.83
CA ASN A 307 21.44 11.38 -19.33
C ASN A 307 21.90 10.57 -20.55
N SER A 308 21.38 10.95 -21.72
CA SER A 308 21.87 10.54 -23.02
C SER A 308 23.28 11.08 -23.22
N HIS A 309 24.24 10.58 -22.43
CA HIS A 309 25.64 10.60 -22.80
C HIS A 309 25.87 9.41 -23.71
N LEU A 310 25.45 9.57 -24.97
CA LEU A 310 26.07 8.83 -26.07
C LEU A 310 27.59 9.04 -25.97
N PRO A 311 28.40 7.98 -26.15
CA PRO A 311 29.85 8.15 -26.19
C PRO A 311 30.19 9.17 -27.27
N ARG A 312 30.96 10.20 -26.92
CA ARG A 312 31.58 11.07 -27.91
C ARG A 312 32.57 10.21 -28.69
N ASP A 313 32.15 9.80 -29.87
CA ASP A 313 33.00 9.27 -30.91
C ASP A 313 34.04 10.34 -31.29
N GLU A 314 35.30 10.13 -30.90
CA GLU A 314 36.44 10.99 -31.23
C GLU A 314 36.95 10.79 -32.68
N SER A 315 36.16 10.17 -33.56
CA SER A 315 36.59 9.88 -34.94
C SER A 315 35.73 10.54 -36.03
N ARG A 316 35.54 11.88 -36.00
CA ARG A 316 35.11 12.62 -37.21
C ARG A 316 35.83 13.97 -37.42
N PRO A 317 36.22 14.29 -38.67
CA PRO A 317 37.17 15.37 -38.98
C PRO A 317 36.56 16.76 -38.81
N ARG A 318 37.35 17.68 -38.24
CA ARG A 318 37.00 19.10 -38.07
C ARG A 318 36.84 19.77 -39.45
N LEU A 319 35.65 20.26 -39.76
CA LEU A 319 35.42 21.23 -40.84
C LEU A 319 36.13 22.56 -40.52
N PRO A 320 36.78 23.22 -41.49
CA PRO A 320 37.58 24.40 -41.23
C PRO A 320 36.73 25.64 -40.96
N ARG A 321 37.08 26.35 -39.88
CA ARG A 321 36.56 27.69 -39.57
C ARG A 321 36.97 28.66 -40.68
N ARG A 322 36.01 29.22 -41.40
CA ARG A 322 36.23 30.44 -42.20
C ARG A 322 36.29 31.64 -41.27
N HIS A 323 37.45 32.30 -41.24
CA HIS A 323 37.64 33.61 -40.62
C HIS A 323 36.87 34.70 -41.36
N PRO A 324 36.45 35.79 -40.68
CA PRO A 324 35.88 36.95 -41.33
C PRO A 324 37.00 37.82 -41.88
N ARG A 325 36.92 38.21 -43.16
CA ARG A 325 37.70 39.34 -43.69
C ARG A 325 36.75 40.46 -44.12
N ARG A 326 36.90 41.52 -43.33
CA ARG A 326 36.70 42.95 -43.54
C ARG A 326 36.65 43.52 -44.97
N ASP A 327 35.82 44.56 -45.06
CA ASP A 327 35.95 45.84 -45.78
C ASP A 327 35.81 45.86 -47.32
N SER A 328 34.72 46.45 -47.84
CA SER A 328 34.66 47.82 -48.39
C SER A 328 33.51 48.04 -49.42
N HIS A 329 32.86 49.21 -49.28
CA HIS A 329 31.71 49.83 -49.98
C HIS A 329 31.84 50.02 -51.52
N PRO A 330 30.80 50.47 -52.29
CA PRO A 330 29.54 51.15 -51.90
C PRO A 330 28.32 50.25 -51.75
#